data_AF-A0A7W7VLH8-F1
#
_entry.id   AF-A0A7W7VLH8-F1
#
_cell.length_a   1.000
_cell.length_b   1.000
_cell.length_c   1.000
_cell.angle_alpha   90.00
_cell.angle_beta   90.00
_cell.angle_gamma   90.00
#
_symmetry.space_group_name_H-M   'P 1'
#
loop_
_entity.id
_entity.type
_entity.pdbx_description
1 polymer ?
#
loop_
_entity_poly.entity_id
_entity_poly.type
_entity_poly.pdbx_seq_one_letter_code
_entity_poly.pdbx_strand_id
1 'polypeptide(L)'
;MVGLTLPPYLLARAIDDGLAPGWVLALFGTGLVNAWLAMLRHRTMTKIRMDANFRTVRALVEQINRLGADLPRRASAGDVVTIGIGDVIAVAASLTVTGPGVGAVISYGVVAALLLRVSVVLAVVVLLGVPLLAILLGPLLGRLMKVQNGYREAQGAWST
;
A
#
# COMPACT_ATOMS: atom_id res chain seq x y z
N MET A 1 -4.06 -7.66 -6.49
CA MET A 1 -2.80 -7.58 -7.26
C MET A 1 -2.71 -8.78 -8.19
N VAL A 2 -2.82 -10.00 -7.66
CA VAL A 2 -2.83 -11.24 -8.47
C VAL A 2 -3.81 -11.21 -9.65
N GLY A 3 -5.05 -10.73 -9.47
CA GLY A 3 -6.03 -10.71 -10.58
C GLY A 3 -5.61 -9.88 -11.81
N LEU A 4 -4.64 -8.97 -11.68
CA LEU A 4 -4.08 -8.21 -12.80
C LEU A 4 -3.17 -9.03 -13.71
N THR A 5 -2.77 -10.24 -13.29
CA THR A 5 -1.99 -11.15 -14.13
C THR A 5 -2.89 -11.96 -15.07
N LEU A 6 -4.20 -12.01 -14.82
CA LEU A 6 -5.15 -12.78 -15.62
C LEU A 6 -5.34 -12.19 -17.03
N PRO A 7 -5.55 -10.88 -17.22
CA PRO A 7 -5.73 -10.30 -18.56
C PRO A 7 -4.59 -10.60 -19.55
N PRO A 8 -3.29 -10.38 -19.23
CA PRO A 8 -2.22 -10.67 -20.18
C PRO A 8 -2.08 -12.18 -20.46
N TYR A 9 -2.33 -13.04 -19.47
CA TYR A 9 -2.31 -14.50 -19.67
C TYR A 9 -3.44 -14.97 -20.59
N LEU A 10 -4.67 -14.51 -20.35
CA LEU A 10 -5.83 -14.84 -21.19
C LEU A 10 -5.68 -14.28 -22.59
N LEU A 11 -5.11 -13.08 -22.73
CA LEU A 11 -4.84 -12.49 -24.03
C LEU A 11 -3.81 -13.31 -24.81
N ALA A 12 -2.72 -13.74 -24.17
CA ALA A 12 -1.74 -14.62 -24.81
C ALA A 12 -2.41 -15.90 -25.32
N ARG A 13 -3.25 -16.54 -24.49
CA ARG A 13 -3.97 -17.75 -24.88
C ARG A 13 -4.99 -17.51 -25.99
N ALA A 14 -5.67 -16.38 -25.97
CA ALA A 14 -6.60 -15.99 -27.03
C ALA A 14 -5.90 -15.82 -28.38
N ILE A 15 -4.69 -15.28 -28.38
CA ILE A 15 -3.85 -15.15 -29.58
C ILE A 15 -3.43 -16.54 -30.08
N ASP A 16 -2.94 -17.41 -29.18
CA ASP A 16 -2.49 -18.76 -29.52
C ASP A 16 -3.64 -19.63 -30.08
N ASP A 17 -4.86 -19.47 -29.56
CA ASP A 17 -6.04 -20.22 -29.97
C ASP A 17 -6.79 -19.54 -31.16
N GLY A 18 -6.19 -18.54 -31.82
CA GLY A 18 -6.72 -17.94 -33.05
C GLY A 18 -7.96 -17.05 -32.86
N LEU A 19 -8.10 -16.41 -31.69
CA LEU A 19 -9.18 -15.47 -31.35
C LEU A 19 -10.59 -16.09 -31.39
N ALA A 20 -10.73 -17.33 -30.91
CA ALA A 20 -12.03 -17.96 -30.74
C ALA A 20 -13.03 -17.04 -29.96
N PRO A 21 -14.33 -17.02 -30.33
CA PRO A 21 -15.28 -16.03 -29.82
C PRO A 21 -15.50 -16.03 -28.30
N GLY A 22 -15.21 -17.14 -27.61
CA GLY A 22 -15.33 -17.25 -26.14
C GLY A 22 -14.36 -16.34 -25.36
N TRP A 23 -13.26 -15.91 -25.97
CA TRP A 23 -12.25 -15.09 -25.30
C TRP A 23 -12.73 -13.70 -24.93
N VAL A 24 -13.64 -13.12 -25.72
CA VAL A 24 -14.25 -11.82 -25.40
C VAL A 24 -15.02 -11.90 -24.08
N LEU A 25 -15.82 -12.95 -23.90
CA LEU A 25 -16.58 -13.16 -22.66
C LEU A 25 -15.65 -13.47 -21.48
N ALA A 26 -14.59 -14.24 -21.69
CA ALA A 26 -13.60 -14.55 -20.66
C ALA A 26 -12.83 -13.30 -20.18
N LEU A 27 -12.39 -12.44 -21.10
CA LEU A 27 -11.73 -11.17 -20.79
C LEU A 27 -12.69 -10.18 -20.13
N PHE A 28 -13.94 -10.10 -20.60
CA PHE A 28 -14.96 -9.28 -19.97
C PHE A 28 -15.26 -9.75 -18.54
N GLY A 29 -15.47 -11.06 -18.34
CA GLY A 29 -15.72 -11.65 -17.03
C GLY A 29 -14.58 -11.44 -16.05
N THR A 30 -13.32 -11.60 -16.49
CA THR A 30 -12.16 -11.30 -15.65
C THR A 30 -12.02 -9.81 -15.34
N GLY A 31 -12.35 -8.92 -16.28
CA GLY A 31 -12.46 -7.50 -16.03
C GLY A 31 -13.48 -7.18 -14.94
N LEU A 32 -14.67 -7.78 -15.02
CA LEU A 32 -15.75 -7.58 -14.06
C LEU A 32 -15.35 -8.07 -12.65
N VAL A 33 -14.76 -9.27 -12.56
CA VAL A 33 -14.26 -9.82 -11.29
C VAL A 33 -13.17 -8.93 -10.71
N ASN A 34 -12.23 -8.45 -11.54
CA ASN A 34 -11.18 -7.54 -11.09
C ASN A 34 -11.74 -6.21 -10.58
N ALA A 35 -12.70 -5.62 -11.29
CA ALA A 35 -13.36 -4.37 -10.88
C ALA A 35 -14.09 -4.56 -9.54
N TRP A 36 -14.82 -5.66 -9.39
CA TRP A 36 -15.51 -6.01 -8.15
C TRP A 36 -14.53 -6.18 -6.97
N LEU A 37 -13.47 -6.97 -7.16
CA LEU A 37 -12.44 -7.17 -6.14
C LEU A 37 -11.70 -5.86 -5.81
N ALA A 38 -11.45 -5.00 -6.80
CA ALA A 38 -10.85 -3.68 -6.58
C ALA A 38 -11.76 -2.79 -5.74
N MET A 39 -13.07 -2.82 -5.98
CA MET A 39 -14.05 -2.07 -5.19
C MET A 39 -14.12 -2.58 -3.74
N LEU A 40 -14.19 -3.90 -3.53
CA LEU A 40 -14.16 -4.49 -2.20
C LEU A 40 -12.87 -4.15 -1.45
N ARG A 41 -11.72 -4.28 -2.12
CA ARG A 41 -10.42 -3.89 -1.57
C ARG A 41 -10.42 -2.43 -1.13
N HIS A 42 -10.91 -1.52 -1.98
CA HIS A 42 -10.96 -0.10 -1.66
C HIS A 42 -11.85 0.17 -0.45
N ARG A 43 -13.04 -0.44 -0.39
CA ARG A 43 -13.95 -0.33 0.77
C ARG A 43 -13.32 -0.85 2.05
N THR A 44 -12.67 -2.02 2.00
CA THR A 44 -11.98 -2.61 3.15
C THR A 44 -10.84 -1.74 3.64
N MET A 45 -10.03 -1.17 2.73
CA MET A 45 -8.96 -0.24 3.12
C MET A 45 -9.50 1.01 3.80
N THR A 46 -10.57 1.59 3.28
CA THR A 46 -11.20 2.75 3.92
C THR A 46 -11.73 2.41 5.31
N LYS A 47 -12.34 1.23 5.50
CA LYS A 47 -12.80 0.77 6.82
C LYS A 47 -11.63 0.59 7.80
N ILE A 48 -10.57 -0.11 7.39
CA ILE A 48 -9.38 -0.32 8.22
C ILE A 48 -8.75 1.02 8.61
N ARG A 49 -8.63 1.95 7.67
CA ARG A 49 -8.08 3.28 7.92
C ARG A 49 -8.89 4.05 8.96
N MET A 50 -10.21 4.04 8.82
CA MET A 50 -11.11 4.76 9.73
C MET A 50 -11.11 4.12 11.12
N ASP A 51 -11.17 2.79 11.20
CA ASP A 51 -11.09 2.07 12.47
C ASP A 51 -9.76 2.35 13.20
N ALA A 52 -8.63 2.32 12.48
CA ALA A 52 -7.33 2.68 13.02
C ALA A 52 -7.28 4.14 13.53
N ASN A 53 -7.81 5.09 12.74
CA ASN A 53 -7.91 6.49 13.16
C ASN A 53 -8.70 6.63 14.46
N PHE A 54 -9.93 6.11 14.50
CA PHE A 54 -10.81 6.26 15.66
C PHE A 54 -10.26 5.58 16.92
N ARG A 55 -9.68 4.39 16.79
CA ARG A 55 -9.06 3.71 17.93
C ARG A 55 -7.86 4.46 18.47
N THR A 56 -7.02 4.99 17.58
CA THR A 56 -5.81 5.75 18.00
C THR A 56 -6.21 7.06 18.67
N VAL A 57 -7.16 7.81 18.09
CA VAL A 57 -7.69 9.04 18.71
C VAL A 57 -8.32 8.74 20.07
N ARG A 58 -9.12 7.66 20.17
CA ARG A 58 -9.74 7.28 21.44
C ARG A 58 -8.70 6.98 22.52
N ALA A 59 -7.68 6.19 22.19
CA ALA A 59 -6.60 5.88 23.12
C ALA A 59 -5.83 7.15 23.54
N LEU A 60 -5.61 8.08 22.61
CA LEU A 60 -4.97 9.37 22.90
C LEU A 60 -5.83 10.22 23.85
N VAL A 61 -7.13 10.35 23.60
CA VAL A 61 -8.04 11.11 24.47
C VAL A 61 -8.12 10.49 25.87
N GLU A 62 -8.16 9.15 25.96
CA GLU A 62 -8.12 8.45 27.24
C GLU A 62 -6.79 8.70 27.99
N GLN A 63 -5.67 8.74 27.27
CA GLN A 63 -4.37 9.09 27.82
C GLN A 63 -4.33 10.53 28.34
N ILE A 64 -4.84 11.49 27.56
CA ILE A 64 -4.93 12.92 27.92
C ILE A 64 -5.76 13.09 29.20
N ASN A 65 -6.94 12.45 29.25
CA ASN A 65 -7.81 12.50 30.42
C ASN A 65 -7.15 11.86 31.64
N ARG A 66 -6.38 10.78 31.46
CA ARG A 66 -5.66 10.13 32.57
C ARG A 66 -4.54 10.99 33.13
N LEU A 67 -3.82 11.76 32.30
CA LEU A 67 -2.79 12.68 32.78
C LEU A 67 -3.38 13.94 33.43
N GLY A 68 -4.50 14.45 32.91
CA GLY A 68 -5.19 15.62 33.48
C GLY A 68 -4.25 16.81 33.72
N ALA A 69 -4.16 17.26 34.97
CA ALA A 69 -3.36 18.42 35.38
C ALA A 69 -1.84 18.23 35.23
N ASP A 70 -1.35 16.99 35.10
CA ASP A 70 0.08 16.72 34.87
C ASP A 70 0.46 16.82 33.38
N LEU A 71 -0.50 16.90 32.46
CA LEU A 71 -0.25 16.96 31.02
C LEU A 71 0.60 18.18 30.60
N PRO A 72 0.33 19.43 31.06
CA PRO A 72 1.11 20.60 30.66
C PRO A 72 2.56 20.55 31.13
N ARG A 73 2.88 19.70 32.12
CA ARG A 73 4.26 19.46 32.58
C ARG A 73 5.04 18.50 31.68
N ARG A 74 4.36 17.78 30.78
CA ARG A 74 4.95 16.72 29.95
C ARG A 74 4.85 16.96 28.45
N ALA A 75 3.86 17.72 27.98
CA ALA A 75 3.67 18.01 26.57
C ALA A 75 3.08 19.41 26.38
N SER A 76 3.53 20.13 25.36
CA SER A 76 2.94 21.41 24.97
C SER A 76 1.61 21.20 24.24
N ALA A 77 0.79 22.25 24.15
CA ALA A 77 -0.44 22.21 23.34
C ALA A 77 -0.14 21.87 21.86
N GLY A 78 0.99 22.34 21.33
CA GLY A 78 1.44 22.02 19.96
C GLY A 78 1.80 20.55 19.77
N ASP A 79 2.44 19.94 20.78
CA ASP A 79 2.77 18.51 20.76
C ASP A 79 1.49 17.66 20.75
N VAL A 80 0.50 18.03 21.57
CA VAL A 80 -0.79 17.32 21.62
C VAL A 80 -1.53 17.40 20.29
N VAL A 81 -1.52 18.55 19.61
CA VAL A 81 -2.13 18.70 18.28
C VAL A 81 -1.37 17.89 17.22
N THR A 82 -0.04 17.91 17.26
CA THR A 82 0.81 17.15 16.33
C THR A 82 0.57 15.65 16.48
N ILE A 83 0.54 15.13 17.71
CA ILE A 83 0.25 13.72 17.99
C ILE A 83 -1.19 13.37 17.59
N GLY A 84 -2.16 14.25 17.89
CA GLY A 84 -3.58 14.03 17.62
C GLY A 84 -3.94 13.97 16.13
N ILE A 85 -3.14 14.59 15.27
CA ILE A 85 -3.38 14.62 13.82
C ILE A 85 -2.32 13.82 13.08
N GLY A 86 -1.05 14.21 13.20
CA GLY A 86 0.06 13.64 12.42
C GLY A 86 0.29 12.16 12.74
N ASP A 87 0.49 11.84 14.01
CA ASP A 87 0.83 10.47 14.41
C ASP A 87 -0.34 9.51 14.22
N VAL A 88 -1.58 9.97 14.49
CA VAL A 88 -2.80 9.21 14.21
C VAL A 88 -2.88 8.82 12.73
N ILE A 89 -2.67 9.78 11.83
CA ILE A 89 -2.68 9.54 10.37
C ILE A 89 -1.56 8.58 9.99
N ALA A 90 -0.36 8.75 10.55
CA ALA A 90 0.78 7.88 10.27
C ALA A 90 0.52 6.43 10.71
N VAL A 91 -0.05 6.23 11.90
CA VAL A 91 -0.43 4.91 12.42
C VAL A 91 -1.49 4.27 11.51
N ALA A 92 -2.55 4.99 11.17
CA ALA A 92 -3.60 4.46 10.29
C ALA A 92 -3.09 4.14 8.87
N ALA A 93 -2.17 4.95 8.34
CA ALA A 93 -1.51 4.71 7.07
C ALA A 93 -0.65 3.44 7.11
N SER A 94 0.12 3.23 8.17
CA SER A 94 0.96 2.03 8.33
C SER A 94 0.12 0.74 8.30
N LEU A 95 -1.01 0.73 9.02
CA LEU A 95 -1.93 -0.41 9.04
C LEU A 95 -2.63 -0.66 7.70
N THR A 96 -2.88 0.39 6.92
CA THR A 96 -3.53 0.23 5.61
C THR A 96 -2.58 -0.19 4.49
N VAL A 97 -1.27 0.12 4.60
CA VAL A 97 -0.26 -0.28 3.60
C VAL A 97 0.13 -1.75 3.69
N THR A 98 0.00 -2.38 4.87
CA THR A 98 0.37 -3.80 5.07
C THR A 98 -0.43 -4.74 4.15
N GLY A 99 -1.74 -4.53 4.01
CA GLY A 99 -2.60 -5.36 3.14
C GLY A 99 -2.15 -5.38 1.66
N PRO A 100 -2.02 -4.21 0.99
CA PRO A 100 -1.39 -4.09 -0.32
C PRO A 100 0.00 -4.72 -0.39
N GLY A 101 0.83 -4.49 0.64
CA GLY A 101 2.20 -4.99 0.70
C GLY A 101 2.27 -6.51 0.60
N VAL A 102 1.52 -7.21 1.45
CA VAL A 102 1.43 -8.68 1.39
C VAL A 102 0.86 -9.14 0.05
N GLY A 103 -0.19 -8.47 -0.45
CA GLY A 103 -0.77 -8.78 -1.75
C GLY A 103 0.19 -8.59 -2.92
N ALA A 104 1.13 -7.64 -2.84
CA ALA A 104 2.17 -7.41 -3.82
C ALA A 104 3.21 -8.55 -3.81
N VAL A 105 3.64 -8.99 -2.63
CA VAL A 105 4.57 -10.13 -2.47
C VAL A 105 3.96 -11.42 -3.04
N ILE A 106 2.70 -11.70 -2.71
CA ILE A 106 2.00 -12.87 -3.27
C ILE A 106 1.90 -12.77 -4.79
N SER A 107 1.50 -11.59 -5.30
CA SER A 107 1.39 -11.37 -6.74
C SER A 107 2.72 -11.54 -7.47
N TYR A 108 3.81 -11.07 -6.88
CA TYR A 108 5.16 -11.26 -7.39
C TYR A 108 5.52 -12.75 -7.50
N GLY A 109 5.24 -13.53 -6.46
CA GLY A 109 5.43 -14.98 -6.48
C GLY A 109 4.59 -15.68 -7.56
N VAL A 110 3.32 -15.29 -7.72
CA VAL A 110 2.44 -15.84 -8.77
C VAL A 110 2.98 -15.52 -10.17
N VAL A 111 3.41 -14.29 -10.41
CA VAL A 111 4.02 -13.89 -11.69
C VAL A 111 5.29 -14.69 -11.95
N ALA A 112 6.18 -14.84 -10.97
CA ALA A 112 7.39 -15.63 -11.12
C ALA A 112 7.07 -17.10 -11.45
N ALA A 113 6.08 -17.71 -10.77
CA ALA A 113 5.65 -19.08 -11.04
C ALA A 113 5.03 -19.26 -12.43
N LEU A 114 4.25 -18.28 -12.90
CA LEU A 114 3.73 -18.28 -14.28
C LEU A 114 4.87 -18.18 -15.30
N LEU A 115 5.84 -17.30 -15.06
CA LEU A 115 6.98 -17.12 -15.94
C LEU A 115 7.86 -18.37 -16.01
N LEU A 116 8.01 -19.13 -14.92
CA LEU A 116 8.77 -20.39 -14.96
C LEU A 116 8.21 -21.40 -15.98
N ARG A 117 6.90 -21.37 -16.26
CA ARG A 117 6.26 -22.21 -17.28
C ARG A 117 6.47 -21.71 -18.70
N VAL A 118 6.77 -20.42 -18.87
CA VAL A 118 6.95 -19.77 -20.18
C VAL A 118 8.43 -19.69 -20.55
N SER A 119 9.27 -19.16 -19.65
CA SER A 119 10.71 -19.01 -19.83
C SER A 119 11.41 -18.90 -18.47
N VAL A 120 12.28 -19.87 -18.19
CA VAL A 120 13.12 -19.89 -16.99
C VAL A 120 14.02 -18.66 -16.92
N VAL A 121 14.60 -18.24 -18.05
CA VAL A 121 15.45 -17.06 -18.12
C VAL A 121 14.68 -15.81 -17.69
N LEU A 122 13.47 -15.62 -18.20
CA LEU A 122 12.64 -14.46 -17.86
C LEU A 122 12.24 -14.47 -16.39
N ALA A 123 11.90 -15.65 -15.84
CA ALA A 123 11.58 -15.81 -14.42
C ALA A 123 12.76 -15.43 -13.52
N VAL A 124 13.99 -15.89 -13.85
CA VAL A 124 15.21 -15.55 -13.09
C VAL A 124 15.50 -14.06 -13.16
N VAL A 125 15.38 -13.45 -14.33
CA VAL A 125 15.57 -12.00 -14.51
C VAL A 125 14.61 -11.21 -13.62
N VAL A 126 13.33 -11.58 -13.58
CA VAL A 126 12.34 -10.91 -12.71
C VAL A 126 12.65 -11.18 -11.23
N LEU A 127 12.95 -12.44 -10.89
CA LEU A 127 13.21 -12.88 -9.51
C LEU A 127 14.40 -12.16 -8.86
N LEU A 128 15.42 -11.85 -9.65
CA LEU A 128 16.62 -11.14 -9.19
C LEU A 128 16.54 -9.63 -9.41
N GLY A 129 15.96 -9.21 -10.54
CA GLY A 129 15.88 -7.82 -10.94
C GLY A 129 15.03 -6.98 -9.99
N VAL A 130 13.89 -7.49 -9.52
CA VAL A 130 13.02 -6.74 -8.60
C VAL A 130 13.69 -6.50 -7.24
N PRO A 131 14.25 -7.52 -6.55
CA PRO A 131 15.00 -7.29 -5.31
C PRO A 131 16.21 -6.39 -5.49
N LEU A 132 16.96 -6.56 -6.59
CA LEU A 132 18.12 -5.71 -6.89
C LEU A 132 17.71 -4.24 -7.01
N LEU A 133 16.66 -3.94 -7.77
CA LEU A 133 16.11 -2.60 -7.90
C LEU A 133 15.63 -2.05 -6.56
N ALA A 134 14.96 -2.87 -5.74
CA ALA A 134 14.50 -2.47 -4.41
C ALA A 134 15.68 -2.11 -3.48
N ILE A 135 16.77 -2.86 -3.52
CA ILE A 135 17.98 -2.60 -2.73
C ILE A 135 18.70 -1.34 -3.22
N LEU A 136 18.76 -1.11 -4.54
CA LEU A 136 19.41 0.09 -5.09
C LEU A 136 18.60 1.36 -4.82
N LEU A 137 17.29 1.31 -5.09
CA LEU A 137 16.43 2.49 -5.08
C LEU A 137 15.82 2.76 -3.69
N GLY A 138 15.61 1.73 -2.88
CA GLY A 138 14.99 1.85 -1.54
C GLY A 138 15.71 2.85 -0.63
N PRO A 139 17.03 2.76 -0.45
CA PRO A 139 17.80 3.71 0.36
C PRO A 139 17.75 5.14 -0.19
N LEU A 140 17.78 5.30 -1.51
CA LEU A 140 17.70 6.60 -2.17
C LEU A 140 16.35 7.28 -1.91
N LEU A 141 15.26 6.53 -2.07
CA LEU A 141 13.91 7.00 -1.76
C LEU A 141 13.75 7.32 -0.28
N GLY A 142 14.31 6.48 0.60
CA GLY A 142 14.33 6.72 2.04
C GLY A 142 15.00 8.04 2.41
N ARG A 143 16.16 8.34 1.79
CA ARG A 143 16.85 9.61 1.97
C ARG A 143 16.03 10.80 1.46
N LEU A 144 15.42 10.68 0.28
CA LEU A 144 14.58 11.74 -0.28
C LEU A 144 13.39 12.07 0.63
N MET A 145 12.69 11.06 1.12
CA MET A 145 11.55 11.24 2.03
C MET A 145 11.98 11.91 3.34
N LYS A 146 13.15 11.54 3.89
CA LYS A 146 13.69 12.17 5.11
C LYS A 146 13.95 13.67 4.91
N VAL A 147 14.55 14.04 3.77
CA VAL A 147 14.81 15.45 3.44
C VAL A 147 13.50 16.22 3.22
N GLN A 148 12.54 15.64 2.49
CA GLN A 148 11.23 16.27 2.26
C GLN A 148 10.46 16.51 3.56
N ASN A 149 10.53 15.58 4.52
CA ASN A 149 9.87 15.74 5.81
C ASN A 149 10.51 16.87 6.62
N GLY A 150 11.84 16.94 6.68
CA GLY A 150 12.53 18.05 7.33
C GLY A 150 12.22 19.42 6.71
N TYR A 151 12.02 19.46 5.38
CA TYR A 151 11.60 20.69 4.69
C TYR A 151 10.17 21.11 5.07
N ARG A 152 9.25 20.15 5.23
CA ARG A 152 7.87 20.42 5.69
C ARG A 152 7.82 20.88 7.14
N GLU A 153 8.63 20.30 8.01
CA GLU A 153 8.76 20.72 9.42
C GLU A 153 9.28 22.15 9.51
N ALA A 154 10.34 22.47 8.75
CA ALA A 154 10.86 23.83 8.69
C ALA A 154 9.80 24.81 8.16
N GLN A 155 9.13 24.50 7.04
CA GLN A 155 8.08 25.36 6.50
C GLN A 155 6.92 25.61 7.47
N GLY A 156 6.54 24.60 8.26
CA GLY A 156 5.54 24.77 9.33
C GLY A 156 5.96 25.80 10.37
N ALA A 157 7.22 25.77 10.78
CA ALA A 157 7.78 26.68 11.80
C ALA A 157 7.89 28.15 11.36
N TRP A 158 8.00 28.44 10.06
CA TRP A 158 8.05 29.82 9.53
C TRP A 158 6.67 30.40 9.19
N SER A 159 5.61 29.59 9.25
CA SER A 159 4.23 29.97 8.84
C SER A 159 3.30 30.30 10.02
N THR A 160 3.81 30.26 11.25
CA THR A 160 3.14 30.64 12.51
C THR A 160 3.91 31.76 13.19
#